data_AF-F0XFG7-F1
#
_entry.id   AF-F0XFG7-F1
#
_cell.length_a   1.000
_cell.length_b   1.000
_cell.length_c   1.000
_cell.angle_alpha   90.00
_cell.angle_beta   90.00
_cell.angle_gamma   90.00
#
_symmetry.space_group_name_H-M   'P 1'
#
loop_
_entity.id
_entity.type
_entity.pdbx_description
1 polymer ?
#
loop_
_entity_poly.entity_id
_entity_poly.type
_entity_poly.pdbx_seq_one_letter_code
_entity_poly.pdbx_strand_id
1 'polypeptide(L)'
;MEERYSVLVRPLADAPECLSSGSSPAVLMPASAAVRTTLKMIPFDGASLPPAYVEPDYIGPEPAGGPVGDEPSKIYHGSCHCGAVRMSLRSKPLETLDPTGKIGHIGGYIWIYPTKDQSAVQGEDNLTHYSFANHVDRKSFCRTCGVHLFNIGVEYTLEEEAALPVVARSETARTGREECRDERNINTRVLHGVDVNKLPVHYLDGNGDMEPQYVNP
;
A
#
# COMPACT_ATOMS: atom_id res chain seq x y z
N MET A 1 21.01 -0.98 22.69
CA MET A 1 19.64 -1.00 23.22
C MET A 1 18.85 -1.88 22.26
N GLU A 2 18.60 -3.13 22.61
CA GLU A 2 17.96 -4.11 21.72
C GLU A 2 16.44 -3.91 21.76
N GLU A 3 15.85 -3.43 20.68
CA GLU A 3 14.38 -3.40 20.53
C GLU A 3 13.91 -4.76 19.99
N ARG A 4 13.17 -5.49 20.83
CA ARG A 4 12.53 -6.75 20.48
C ARG A 4 11.15 -6.47 19.89
N TYR A 5 11.01 -6.55 18.58
CA TYR A 5 9.70 -6.59 17.93
C TYR A 5 9.21 -8.04 17.85
N SER A 6 8.12 -8.35 18.55
CA SER A 6 7.44 -9.65 18.49
C SER A 6 6.35 -9.62 17.42
N VAL A 7 6.53 -10.39 16.34
CA VAL A 7 5.45 -10.65 15.38
C VAL A 7 4.47 -11.64 16.03
N LEU A 8 3.30 -11.14 16.43
CA LEU A 8 2.20 -11.95 16.95
C LEU A 8 1.40 -12.53 15.79
N VAL A 9 1.71 -13.76 15.38
CA VAL A 9 0.76 -14.57 14.61
C VAL A 9 -0.23 -15.16 15.62
N ARG A 10 -1.46 -14.64 15.66
CA ARG A 10 -2.54 -15.24 16.45
C ARG A 10 -2.97 -16.56 15.78
N PRO A 11 -3.12 -17.67 16.53
CA PRO A 11 -3.74 -18.87 15.98
C PRO A 11 -5.21 -18.58 15.67
N LEU A 12 -5.70 -19.06 14.53
CA LEU A 12 -7.10 -19.03 14.15
C LEU A 12 -7.89 -19.82 15.20
N ALA A 13 -8.68 -19.15 16.03
CA ALA A 13 -9.66 -19.81 16.89
C ALA A 13 -10.97 -19.92 16.10
N ASP A 14 -11.59 -21.10 16.21
CA ASP A 14 -12.96 -21.43 15.82
C ASP A 14 -13.24 -21.70 14.33
N ALA A 15 -12.91 -22.92 13.90
CA ALA A 15 -13.62 -23.57 12.79
C ALA A 15 -14.79 -24.41 13.35
N PRO A 16 -16.03 -24.27 12.85
CA PRO A 16 -17.18 -25.03 13.35
C PRO A 16 -17.07 -26.52 12.99
N GLU A 17 -17.48 -27.37 13.94
CA GLU A 17 -17.43 -28.83 13.87
C GLU A 17 -18.22 -29.39 12.67
N CYS A 18 -17.53 -30.11 11.80
CA CYS A 18 -18.16 -30.92 10.75
C CYS A 18 -18.62 -32.25 11.39
N LEU A 19 -19.91 -32.35 11.72
CA LEU A 19 -20.52 -33.59 12.20
C LEU A 19 -20.51 -34.65 11.10
N SER A 20 -19.65 -35.67 11.25
CA SER A 20 -19.84 -36.95 10.57
C SER A 20 -19.67 -38.11 11.55
N SER A 21 -20.68 -38.97 11.58
CA SER A 21 -20.78 -40.17 12.40
C SER A 21 -19.82 -41.24 11.90
N GLY A 22 -18.85 -41.62 12.73
CA GLY A 22 -17.98 -42.77 12.47
C GLY A 22 -16.98 -42.99 13.60
N SER A 23 -17.18 -44.04 14.39
CA SER A 23 -16.30 -44.46 15.47
C SER A 23 -14.92 -44.90 14.96
N SER A 24 -13.87 -44.14 15.26
CA SER A 24 -12.48 -44.60 15.28
C SER A 24 -11.77 -44.06 16.52
N PRO A 25 -10.85 -44.83 17.13
CA PRO A 25 -10.22 -44.44 18.38
C PRO A 25 -9.35 -43.20 18.15
N ALA A 26 -9.56 -42.19 18.99
CA ALA A 26 -8.84 -40.93 18.97
C ALA A 26 -7.33 -41.17 19.12
N VAL A 27 -6.57 -40.96 18.04
CA VAL A 27 -5.14 -40.73 18.14
C VAL A 27 -4.98 -39.28 18.60
N LEU A 28 -4.66 -39.10 19.89
CA LEU A 28 -4.31 -37.80 20.45
C LEU A 28 -3.02 -37.34 19.76
N MET A 29 -3.14 -36.49 18.74
CA MET A 29 -2.00 -35.76 18.20
C MET A 29 -1.51 -34.82 19.31
N PRO A 30 -0.23 -34.86 19.73
CA PRO A 30 0.27 -33.90 20.69
C PRO A 30 0.11 -32.50 20.08
N ALA A 31 -0.40 -31.56 20.87
CA ALA A 31 -0.42 -30.15 20.50
C ALA A 31 1.00 -29.75 20.11
N SER A 32 1.24 -29.57 18.81
CA SER A 32 2.53 -29.13 18.31
C SER A 32 2.73 -27.73 18.87
N ALA A 33 3.52 -27.62 19.93
CA ALA A 33 3.90 -26.34 20.51
C ALA A 33 4.50 -25.51 19.37
N ALA A 34 3.82 -24.42 19.00
CA ALA A 34 4.34 -23.49 18.01
C ALA A 34 5.69 -23.00 18.54
N VAL A 35 6.78 -23.50 17.94
CA VAL A 35 8.13 -23.06 18.28
C VAL A 35 8.23 -21.62 17.82
N ARG A 36 8.11 -20.67 18.75
CA ARG A 36 8.45 -19.26 18.50
C ARG A 36 9.95 -19.18 18.28
N THR A 37 10.40 -19.37 17.05
CA THR A 37 11.78 -19.12 16.67
C THR A 37 12.01 -17.62 16.66
N THR A 38 12.81 -17.13 17.61
CA THR A 38 13.28 -15.74 17.60
C THR A 38 14.22 -15.56 16.42
N LEU A 39 13.84 -14.73 15.45
CA LEU A 39 14.69 -14.45 14.29
C LEU A 39 15.74 -13.41 14.70
N LYS A 40 17.02 -13.77 14.61
CA LYS A 40 18.12 -12.86 14.92
C LYS A 40 18.26 -11.86 13.76
N MET A 41 17.88 -10.61 13.99
CA MET A 41 18.12 -9.52 13.04
C MET A 41 19.56 -9.05 13.18
N ILE A 42 20.33 -9.11 12.09
CA ILE A 42 21.68 -8.54 12.02
C ILE A 42 21.56 -7.27 11.16
N PRO A 43 21.87 -6.08 11.70
CA PRO A 43 21.85 -4.86 10.91
C PRO A 43 22.78 -4.99 9.71
N PHE A 44 22.30 -4.58 8.54
CA PHE A 44 23.06 -4.57 7.30
C PHE A 44 23.08 -3.15 6.75
N ASP A 45 24.27 -2.56 6.68
CA ASP A 45 24.48 -1.26 6.08
C ASP A 45 24.67 -1.39 4.57
N GLY A 46 23.56 -1.46 3.86
CA GLY A 46 23.57 -1.46 2.40
C GLY A 46 23.95 -0.10 1.80
N ALA A 47 23.82 1.00 2.55
CA ALA A 47 24.07 2.35 2.03
C ALA A 47 25.56 2.63 1.82
N SER A 48 26.43 1.99 2.61
CA SER A 48 27.88 2.06 2.44
C SER A 48 28.42 1.24 1.26
N LEU A 49 27.60 0.42 0.60
CA LEU A 49 28.05 -0.41 -0.52
C LEU A 49 28.04 0.38 -1.84
N PRO A 50 29.13 0.33 -2.63
CA PRO A 50 29.16 0.95 -3.94
C PRO A 50 28.47 0.10 -5.02
N PRO A 51 27.96 0.73 -6.11
CA PRO A 51 27.83 2.17 -6.26
C PRO A 51 26.69 2.71 -5.39
N ALA A 52 26.87 3.92 -4.86
CA ALA A 52 25.79 4.60 -4.16
C ALA A 52 24.60 4.81 -5.09
N TYR A 53 23.39 4.64 -4.56
CA TYR A 53 22.18 4.97 -5.29
C TYR A 53 22.14 6.48 -5.57
N VAL A 54 21.88 6.83 -6.83
CA VAL A 54 21.69 8.23 -7.26
C VAL A 54 20.21 8.40 -7.57
N GLU A 55 19.57 9.36 -6.90
CA GLU A 55 18.18 9.72 -7.14
C GLU A 55 18.02 10.22 -8.59
N PRO A 56 17.15 9.59 -9.41
CA PRO A 56 16.88 10.03 -10.77
C PRO A 56 16.15 11.38 -10.82
N ASP A 57 16.67 12.33 -11.58
CA ASP A 57 16.03 13.64 -11.77
C ASP A 57 14.66 13.54 -12.44
N TYR A 58 13.69 14.30 -11.93
CA TYR A 58 12.41 14.53 -12.63
C TYR A 58 12.58 15.68 -13.63
N ILE A 59 12.26 15.42 -14.90
CA ILE A 59 12.43 16.40 -16.01
C ILE A 59 11.06 16.76 -16.64
N GLY A 60 9.97 16.24 -16.07
CA GLY A 60 8.62 16.51 -16.54
C GLY A 60 8.07 17.88 -16.09
N PRO A 61 6.87 18.25 -16.54
CA PRO A 61 6.19 19.42 -16.04
C PRO A 61 5.82 19.25 -14.56
N GLU A 62 5.96 20.31 -13.77
CA GLU A 62 5.47 20.32 -12.39
C GLU A 62 3.94 20.28 -12.36
N PRO A 63 3.33 19.66 -11.33
CA PRO A 63 1.88 19.58 -11.21
C PRO A 63 1.23 20.97 -11.18
N ALA A 64 0.03 21.08 -11.75
CA ALA A 64 -0.72 22.33 -11.78
C ALA A 64 -1.44 22.60 -10.45
N GLY A 65 -1.97 21.55 -9.83
CA GLY A 65 -2.67 21.60 -8.55
C GLY A 65 -1.74 21.86 -7.37
N GLY A 66 -2.31 22.37 -6.29
CA GLY A 66 -1.63 22.58 -5.02
C GLY A 66 -2.52 22.15 -3.86
N PRO A 67 -1.97 22.11 -2.64
CA PRO A 67 -2.80 21.84 -1.47
C PRO A 67 -3.91 22.91 -1.34
N VAL A 68 -5.07 22.49 -0.86
CA VAL A 68 -6.20 23.40 -0.63
C VAL A 68 -5.86 24.41 0.47
N GLY A 69 -6.09 25.71 0.19
CA GLY A 69 -5.85 26.84 1.09
C GLY A 69 -4.56 27.62 0.79
N ASP A 70 -4.26 28.61 1.64
CA ASP A 70 -3.09 29.50 1.50
C ASP A 70 -1.81 28.95 2.18
N GLU A 71 -1.82 27.67 2.54
CA GLU A 71 -0.73 27.01 3.26
C GLU A 71 0.52 26.84 2.38
N PRO A 72 1.73 26.87 2.97
CA PRO A 72 2.96 26.67 2.21
C PRO A 72 2.94 25.31 1.50
N SER A 73 3.25 25.32 0.21
CA SER A 73 3.39 24.12 -0.61
C SER A 73 4.86 23.84 -0.93
N LYS A 74 5.20 22.56 -1.05
CA LYS A 74 6.52 22.06 -1.39
C LYS A 74 6.39 21.06 -2.54
N ILE A 75 7.35 21.11 -3.45
CA ILE A 75 7.52 20.11 -4.51
C ILE A 75 8.40 18.99 -3.99
N TYR A 76 7.96 17.76 -4.21
CA TYR A 76 8.70 16.53 -3.97
C TYR A 76 8.86 15.82 -5.30
N HIS A 77 10.09 15.53 -5.67
CA HIS A 77 10.37 14.58 -6.74
C HIS A 77 10.48 13.17 -6.16
N GLY A 78 10.24 12.19 -7.01
CA GLY A 78 10.32 10.79 -6.63
C GLY A 78 10.52 9.89 -7.83
N SER A 79 10.94 8.66 -7.56
CA SER A 79 11.13 7.67 -8.61
C SER A 79 10.99 6.25 -8.09
N CYS A 80 10.71 5.33 -9.00
CA CYS A 80 11.00 3.93 -8.76
C CYS A 80 12.53 3.69 -8.68
N HIS A 81 12.93 2.53 -8.16
CA HIS A 81 14.35 2.18 -7.98
C HIS A 81 15.19 2.22 -9.28
N CYS A 82 14.63 1.82 -10.43
CA CYS A 82 15.36 1.85 -11.69
C CYS A 82 15.29 3.22 -12.41
N GLY A 83 14.51 4.18 -11.89
CA GLY A 83 14.32 5.50 -12.49
C GLY A 83 13.51 5.54 -13.78
N ALA A 84 12.93 4.41 -14.22
CA ALA A 84 12.09 4.35 -15.42
C ALA A 84 10.75 5.09 -15.24
N VAL A 85 10.20 5.05 -14.02
CA VAL A 85 9.05 5.87 -13.62
C VAL A 85 9.52 6.92 -12.62
N ARG A 86 9.17 8.17 -12.86
CA ARG A 86 9.49 9.33 -12.03
C ARG A 86 8.24 10.16 -11.82
N MET A 87 8.20 10.94 -10.74
CA MET A 87 7.05 11.75 -10.42
C MET A 87 7.42 13.05 -9.73
N SER A 88 6.51 14.01 -9.83
CA SER A 88 6.50 15.21 -9.00
C SER A 88 5.17 15.29 -8.23
N LEU A 89 5.25 15.76 -6.99
CA LEU A 89 4.14 15.98 -6.08
C LEU A 89 4.23 17.39 -5.51
N ARG A 90 3.13 18.16 -5.60
CA ARG A 90 2.94 19.38 -4.84
C ARG A 90 2.03 19.13 -3.65
N SER A 91 2.57 19.22 -2.44
CA SER A 91 1.80 19.04 -1.21
C SER A 91 2.22 20.04 -0.15
N LYS A 92 1.48 20.08 0.97
CA LYS A 92 2.02 20.64 2.22
C LYS A 92 3.28 19.86 2.63
N PRO A 93 4.17 20.44 3.46
CA PRO A 93 5.25 19.69 4.08
C PRO A 93 4.73 18.36 4.67
N LEU A 94 5.31 17.23 4.30
CA LEU A 94 4.73 15.92 4.63
C LEU A 94 4.71 15.67 6.14
N GLU A 95 5.63 16.29 6.86
CA GLU A 95 5.75 16.25 8.33
C GLU A 95 4.62 17.02 9.03
N THR A 96 3.88 17.86 8.29
CA THR A 96 2.76 18.67 8.80
C THR A 96 1.39 18.10 8.46
N LEU A 97 1.34 16.96 7.74
CA LEU A 97 0.09 16.31 7.40
C LEU A 97 -0.61 15.82 8.66
N ASP A 98 -1.94 15.93 8.66
CA ASP A 98 -2.75 15.42 9.76
C ASP A 98 -2.65 13.87 9.80
N PRO A 99 -2.18 13.26 10.90
CA PRO A 99 -2.12 11.81 11.02
C PRO A 99 -3.49 11.14 10.91
N THR A 100 -4.59 11.83 11.24
CA THR A 100 -5.95 11.30 11.08
C THR A 100 -6.33 11.09 9.61
N GLY A 101 -5.59 11.71 8.69
CA GLY A 101 -5.73 11.55 7.24
C GLY A 101 -5.19 10.22 6.75
N LYS A 102 -5.89 9.12 7.03
CA LYS A 102 -5.76 7.79 6.36
C LYS A 102 -4.34 7.29 6.05
N ILE A 103 -3.24 7.66 6.73
CA ILE A 103 -1.89 7.17 6.40
C ILE A 103 -1.75 5.69 6.78
N GLY A 104 -2.30 4.78 5.97
CA GLY A 104 -2.37 3.36 6.25
C GLY A 104 -1.05 2.65 5.95
N HIS A 105 -0.65 1.73 6.83
CA HIS A 105 0.48 0.84 6.61
C HIS A 105 0.01 -0.55 6.15
N ILE A 106 -0.50 -0.63 4.92
CA ILE A 106 -0.82 -1.92 4.30
C ILE A 106 0.38 -2.33 3.44
N GLY A 107 0.91 -3.54 3.64
CA GLY A 107 1.98 -4.09 2.80
C GLY A 107 3.34 -3.40 2.94
N GLY A 108 3.56 -2.65 4.02
CA GLY A 108 4.82 -1.94 4.24
C GLY A 108 4.85 -0.51 3.69
N TYR A 109 3.79 0.00 3.07
CA TYR A 109 3.79 1.33 2.48
C TYR A 109 3.36 2.41 3.48
N ILE A 110 3.74 3.66 3.23
CA ILE A 110 3.19 4.83 3.94
C ILE A 110 2.49 5.65 2.86
N TRP A 111 1.16 5.69 2.91
CA TRP A 111 0.35 6.34 1.88
C TRP A 111 0.02 7.77 2.25
N ILE A 112 0.09 8.66 1.27
CA ILE A 112 -0.55 9.97 1.30
C ILE A 112 -1.59 10.04 0.19
N TYR A 113 -2.60 10.91 0.34
CA TYR A 113 -3.80 10.93 -0.49
C TYR A 113 -3.95 12.29 -1.23
N PRO A 114 -2.98 12.69 -2.06
CA PRO A 114 -3.15 13.88 -2.90
C PRO A 114 -4.12 13.59 -4.05
N THR A 115 -4.66 14.65 -4.63
CA THR A 115 -5.44 14.56 -5.87
C THR A 115 -4.55 14.38 -7.09
N LYS A 116 -5.14 13.93 -8.20
CA LYS A 116 -4.43 13.71 -9.47
C LYS A 116 -3.72 14.96 -9.98
N ASP A 117 -4.31 16.15 -9.83
CA ASP A 117 -3.74 17.43 -10.27
C ASP A 117 -2.57 17.93 -9.41
N GLN A 118 -2.45 17.44 -8.17
CA GLN A 118 -1.30 17.69 -7.29
C GLN A 118 -0.07 16.85 -7.65
N SER A 119 -0.17 15.93 -8.62
CA SER A 119 0.93 15.07 -9.00
C SER A 119 1.09 14.94 -10.52
N ALA A 120 2.32 14.76 -10.96
CA ALA A 120 2.67 14.53 -12.35
C ALA A 120 3.59 13.31 -12.44
N VAL A 121 3.43 12.48 -13.48
CA VAL A 121 4.19 11.23 -13.64
C VAL A 121 4.83 11.19 -15.02
N GLN A 122 6.10 10.79 -15.03
CA GLN A 122 6.92 10.55 -16.21
C GLN A 122 7.22 9.04 -16.30
N GLY A 123 7.13 8.49 -17.51
CA GLY A 123 7.36 7.05 -17.73
C GLY A 123 6.14 6.18 -17.41
N GLU A 124 4.92 6.70 -17.60
CA GLU A 124 3.68 5.94 -17.36
C GLU A 124 3.59 4.66 -18.21
N ASP A 125 4.24 4.66 -19.38
CA ASP A 125 4.38 3.50 -20.26
C ASP A 125 5.17 2.35 -19.63
N ASN A 126 5.87 2.56 -18.52
CA ASN A 126 6.57 1.53 -17.75
C ASN A 126 5.82 1.09 -16.48
N LEU A 127 4.62 1.63 -16.24
CA LEU A 127 3.73 1.16 -15.19
C LEU A 127 3.03 -0.14 -15.60
N THR A 128 2.65 -0.91 -14.60
CA THR A 128 1.66 -1.98 -14.67
C THR A 128 0.75 -1.88 -13.46
N HIS A 129 -0.44 -2.48 -13.56
CA HIS A 129 -1.49 -2.34 -12.56
C HIS A 129 -1.99 -3.67 -12.05
N TYR A 130 -2.39 -3.69 -10.79
CA TYR A 130 -3.10 -4.79 -10.17
C TYR A 130 -4.34 -4.29 -9.44
N SER A 131 -5.47 -4.96 -9.63
CA SER A 131 -6.73 -4.71 -8.88
C SER A 131 -7.14 -5.99 -8.16
N PHE A 132 -7.74 -5.83 -6.99
CA PHE A 132 -8.20 -6.96 -6.17
C PHE A 132 -9.50 -6.61 -5.44
N ALA A 133 -10.05 -7.61 -4.74
CA ALA A 133 -11.25 -7.51 -3.91
C ALA A 133 -12.44 -6.88 -4.64
N ASN A 134 -12.80 -5.65 -4.30
CA ASN A 134 -13.96 -4.93 -4.83
C ASN A 134 -13.64 -4.07 -6.07
N HIS A 135 -12.40 -4.13 -6.58
CA HIS A 135 -11.97 -3.40 -7.77
C HIS A 135 -12.19 -1.88 -7.67
N VAL A 136 -12.00 -1.29 -6.50
CA VAL A 136 -12.12 0.17 -6.29
C VAL A 136 -10.93 0.93 -6.88
N ASP A 137 -9.72 0.44 -6.66
CA ASP A 137 -8.49 1.06 -7.13
C ASP A 137 -7.55 0.10 -7.87
N ARG A 138 -6.57 0.68 -8.56
CA ARG A 138 -5.45 -0.01 -9.20
C ARG A 138 -4.17 0.33 -8.48
N LYS A 139 -3.45 -0.69 -8.04
CA LYS A 139 -2.10 -0.62 -7.48
C LYS A 139 -1.11 -0.47 -8.62
N SER A 140 -0.39 0.65 -8.72
CA SER A 140 0.45 0.99 -9.89
C SER A 140 1.93 0.88 -9.56
N PHE A 141 2.60 -0.10 -10.17
CA PHE A 141 4.01 -0.39 -9.89
C PHE A 141 4.84 -0.43 -11.16
N CYS A 142 6.14 -0.16 -11.00
CA CYS A 142 7.09 -0.23 -12.09
C CYS A 142 7.26 -1.68 -12.56
N ARG A 143 7.00 -1.97 -13.84
CA ARG A 143 7.16 -3.32 -14.39
C ARG A 143 8.61 -3.83 -14.36
N THR A 144 9.58 -2.91 -14.32
CA THR A 144 11.02 -3.24 -14.36
C THR A 144 11.58 -3.64 -13.00
N CYS A 145 11.23 -2.89 -11.93
CA CYS A 145 11.80 -3.12 -10.60
C CYS A 145 10.78 -3.49 -9.51
N GLY A 146 9.49 -3.56 -9.84
CA GLY A 146 8.43 -3.94 -8.90
C GLY A 146 8.08 -2.89 -7.85
N VAL A 147 8.74 -1.73 -7.84
CA VAL A 147 8.45 -0.67 -6.86
C VAL A 147 7.05 -0.12 -7.09
N HIS A 148 6.25 -0.12 -6.02
CA HIS A 148 4.91 0.43 -5.98
C HIS A 148 4.98 1.95 -5.74
N LEU A 149 4.50 2.74 -6.69
CA LEU A 149 4.58 4.20 -6.62
C LEU A 149 3.29 4.81 -6.09
N PHE A 150 2.15 4.43 -6.69
CA PHE A 150 0.87 5.02 -6.34
C PHE A 150 -0.33 4.13 -6.68
N ASN A 151 -1.48 4.42 -6.08
CA ASN A 151 -2.77 3.88 -6.47
C ASN A 151 -3.56 4.91 -7.28
N ILE A 152 -4.40 4.43 -8.20
CA ILE A 152 -5.34 5.26 -8.96
C ILE A 152 -6.75 4.71 -8.83
N GLY A 153 -7.74 5.59 -8.71
CA GLY A 153 -9.15 5.22 -8.88
C GLY A 153 -9.41 4.67 -10.29
N VAL A 154 -10.31 3.70 -10.39
CA VAL A 154 -10.70 3.06 -11.65
C VAL A 154 -12.09 3.52 -12.06
N GLU A 155 -12.22 3.92 -13.32
CA GLU A 155 -13.51 4.09 -13.98
C GLU A 155 -13.74 2.88 -14.90
N TYR A 156 -14.91 2.27 -14.80
CA TYR A 156 -15.34 1.17 -15.65
C TYR A 156 -16.50 1.64 -16.51
N THR A 157 -16.51 1.22 -17.77
CA THR A 157 -17.71 1.27 -18.60
C THR A 157 -18.79 0.34 -18.05
N LEU A 158 -20.04 0.54 -18.49
CA LEU A 158 -21.16 -0.33 -18.09
C LEU A 158 -20.91 -1.80 -18.44
N GLU A 159 -20.26 -2.06 -19.58
CA GLU A 159 -19.91 -3.41 -20.03
C GLU A 159 -18.81 -4.04 -19.16
N GLU A 160 -17.73 -3.30 -18.89
CA GLU A 160 -16.66 -3.78 -18.01
C GLU A 160 -17.18 -4.04 -16.59
N GLU A 161 -18.04 -3.16 -16.08
CA GLU A 161 -18.64 -3.33 -14.76
C GLU A 161 -19.51 -4.58 -14.68
N ALA A 162 -20.30 -4.87 -15.71
CA ALA A 162 -21.13 -6.08 -15.77
C ALA A 162 -20.29 -7.37 -15.68
N ALA A 163 -19.06 -7.34 -16.21
CA ALA A 163 -18.10 -8.43 -16.18
C ALA A 163 -17.31 -8.57 -14.86
N LEU A 164 -17.41 -7.59 -13.94
CA LEU A 164 -16.74 -7.65 -12.65
C LEU A 164 -17.36 -8.72 -11.71
N PRO A 165 -16.57 -9.23 -10.74
CA PRO A 165 -17.09 -10.07 -9.67
C PRO A 165 -18.29 -9.43 -8.94
N VAL A 166 -19.19 -10.24 -8.39
CA VAL A 166 -20.41 -9.76 -7.69
C VAL A 166 -20.08 -8.70 -6.64
N VAL A 167 -19.04 -8.93 -5.82
CA VAL A 167 -18.57 -7.97 -4.79
C VAL A 167 -18.23 -6.59 -5.37
N ALA A 168 -17.61 -6.57 -6.55
CA ALA A 168 -17.16 -5.35 -7.21
C ALA A 168 -18.30 -4.59 -7.91
N ARG A 169 -19.50 -5.17 -8.00
CA ARG A 169 -20.72 -4.52 -8.53
C ARG A 169 -21.64 -3.98 -7.42
N SER A 170 -21.26 -4.14 -6.15
CA SER A 170 -22.01 -3.62 -5.01
C SER A 170 -22.05 -2.08 -5.00
N GLU A 171 -23.07 -1.51 -4.36
CA GLU A 171 -23.18 -0.06 -4.17
C GLU A 171 -21.94 0.50 -3.46
N THR A 172 -21.47 -0.17 -2.40
CA THR A 172 -20.24 0.21 -1.69
C THR A 172 -19.02 0.25 -2.60
N ALA A 173 -18.86 -0.71 -3.53
CA ALA A 173 -17.77 -0.69 -4.49
C ALA A 173 -17.88 0.47 -5.49
N ARG A 174 -19.11 0.83 -5.90
CA ARG A 174 -19.36 1.99 -6.77
C ARG A 174 -19.04 3.30 -6.07
N THR A 175 -19.53 3.48 -4.85
CA THR A 175 -19.23 4.66 -4.02
C THR A 175 -17.72 4.79 -3.79
N GLY A 176 -17.04 3.69 -3.45
CA GLY A 176 -15.58 3.70 -3.29
C GLY A 176 -14.84 4.11 -4.57
N ARG A 177 -15.27 3.65 -5.74
CA ARG A 177 -14.69 4.09 -7.03
C ARG A 177 -14.90 5.58 -7.29
N GLU A 178 -16.06 6.11 -6.90
CA GLU A 178 -16.37 7.53 -7.03
C GLU A 178 -15.51 8.36 -6.07
N GLU A 179 -15.37 7.95 -4.82
CA GLU A 179 -14.54 8.63 -3.81
C GLU A 179 -13.06 8.65 -4.22
N CYS A 180 -12.53 7.51 -4.72
CA CYS A 180 -11.14 7.42 -5.16
C CYS A 180 -10.90 7.97 -6.58
N ARG A 181 -11.94 8.49 -7.26
CA ARG A 181 -11.85 8.90 -8.67
C ARG A 181 -10.73 9.89 -8.91
N ASP A 182 -10.61 10.89 -8.05
CA ASP A 182 -9.66 11.99 -8.20
C ASP A 182 -8.41 11.82 -7.35
N GLU A 183 -8.33 10.75 -6.57
CA GLU A 183 -7.17 10.44 -5.74
C GLU A 183 -6.02 9.82 -6.57
N ARG A 184 -4.80 10.21 -6.23
CA ARG A 184 -3.59 9.47 -6.58
C ARG A 184 -2.81 9.19 -5.32
N ASN A 185 -3.07 8.04 -4.70
CA ASN A 185 -2.50 7.73 -3.39
C ASN A 185 -1.01 7.38 -3.56
N ILE A 186 -0.09 8.19 -3.04
CA ILE A 186 1.35 8.06 -3.28
C ILE A 186 2.03 7.34 -2.11
N ASN A 187 2.91 6.41 -2.43
CA ASN A 187 3.80 5.78 -1.47
C ASN A 187 4.95 6.74 -1.14
N THR A 188 5.03 7.26 0.08
CA THR A 188 6.04 8.27 0.44
C THR A 188 7.48 7.76 0.33
N ARG A 189 7.70 6.45 0.34
CA ARG A 189 9.04 5.84 0.17
C ARG A 189 9.65 6.04 -1.20
N VAL A 190 8.86 6.42 -2.21
CA VAL A 190 9.40 6.73 -3.55
C VAL A 190 9.82 8.19 -3.69
N LEU A 191 9.51 9.04 -2.70
CA LEU A 191 9.85 10.45 -2.72
C LEU A 191 11.27 10.66 -2.20
N HIS A 192 12.03 11.45 -2.96
CA HIS A 192 13.43 11.76 -2.69
C HIS A 192 13.57 12.65 -1.46
N GLY A 193 14.60 12.38 -0.65
CA GLY A 193 14.89 13.15 0.57
C GLY A 193 13.82 13.10 1.67
N VAL A 194 12.83 12.20 1.60
CA VAL A 194 11.78 12.04 2.63
C VAL A 194 12.22 11.03 3.67
N ASP A 195 12.35 11.47 4.92
CA ASP A 195 12.57 10.59 6.07
C ASP A 195 11.24 10.06 6.60
N VAL A 196 10.90 8.83 6.18
CA VAL A 196 9.62 8.21 6.52
C VAL A 196 9.41 7.97 8.02
N ASN A 197 10.48 7.97 8.83
CA ASN A 197 10.36 7.79 10.28
C ASN A 197 9.91 9.08 10.99
N LYS A 198 9.98 10.23 10.31
CA LYS A 198 9.54 11.53 10.81
C LYS A 198 8.11 11.89 10.39
N LEU A 199 7.47 11.04 9.59
CA LEU A 199 6.12 11.31 9.11
C LEU A 199 5.08 11.02 10.21
N PRO A 200 4.03 11.84 10.32
CA PRO A 200 2.93 11.60 11.25
C PRO A 200 2.05 10.45 10.75
N VAL A 201 2.36 9.20 11.11
CA VAL A 201 1.65 7.99 10.62
C VAL A 201 0.56 7.52 11.59
N HIS A 202 -0.64 7.22 11.07
CA HIS A 202 -1.72 6.57 11.81
C HIS A 202 -1.94 5.13 11.34
N TYR A 203 -1.70 4.15 12.21
CA TYR A 203 -1.86 2.75 11.86
C TYR A 203 -3.34 2.35 11.79
N LEU A 204 -3.75 1.80 10.64
CA LEU A 204 -5.04 1.14 10.47
C LEU A 204 -4.88 -0.35 10.72
N ASP A 205 -5.72 -0.95 11.55
CA ASP A 205 -5.75 -2.41 11.75
C ASP A 205 -6.54 -3.06 10.61
N GLY A 206 -5.88 -3.19 9.46
CA GLY A 206 -6.51 -3.78 8.28
C GLY A 206 -6.97 -5.23 8.47
N ASN A 207 -6.50 -5.94 9.49
CA ASN A 207 -6.94 -7.31 9.77
C ASN A 207 -8.19 -7.34 10.66
N GLY A 208 -8.30 -6.43 11.63
CA GLY A 208 -9.47 -6.30 12.49
C GLY A 208 -10.63 -5.53 11.83
N ASP A 209 -10.31 -4.53 11.02
CA ASP A 209 -11.28 -3.59 10.45
C ASP A 209 -11.84 -4.04 9.08
N MET A 210 -11.11 -4.91 8.37
CA MET A 210 -11.48 -5.35 7.01
C MET A 210 -11.27 -6.86 6.86
N GLU A 211 -12.35 -7.63 7.05
CA GLU A 211 -12.30 -9.07 6.90
C GLU A 211 -12.03 -9.47 5.44
N PRO A 212 -11.03 -10.33 5.17
CA PRO A 212 -10.70 -10.73 3.80
C PRO A 212 -11.88 -11.47 3.18
N GLN A 213 -12.36 -10.98 2.03
CA GLN A 213 -13.45 -11.63 1.31
C GLN A 213 -13.01 -12.85 0.47
N TYR A 214 -11.76 -13.29 0.63
CA TYR A 214 -11.20 -14.45 -0.04
C TYR A 214 -10.89 -15.54 0.99
N VAL A 215 -11.07 -16.80 0.59
CA VAL A 215 -10.60 -17.94 1.36
C VAL A 215 -9.13 -18.18 0.99
N ASN A 216 -8.25 -18.19 1.99
CA ASN A 216 -6.84 -18.52 1.76
C ASN A 216 -6.73 -19.98 1.27
N PRO A 217 -6.16 -20.24 0.07
CA PRO A 217 -6.07 -21.58 -0.50
C PRO A 217 -5.19 -22.55 0.30
#